data_AF-A0A7V8FIW8-F1
#
_entry.id   AF-A0A7V8FIW8-F1
#
_cell.length_a   1.000
_cell.length_b   1.000
_cell.length_c   1.000
_cell.angle_alpha   90.00
_cell.angle_beta   90.00
_cell.angle_gamma   90.00
#
_symmetry.space_group_name_H-M   'P 1'
#
loop_
_entity.id
_entity.type
_entity.pdbx_description
1 polymer ?
#
loop_
_entity_poly.entity_id
_entity_poly.type
_entity_poly.pdbx_seq_one_letter_code
_entity_poly.pdbx_strand_id
1 'polypeptide(L)'
;MRAQLATVLQGRWAQPLQLQAPLPVHLQLVDAQGLFNLRNLLREGRPDSVAVASFVQLCTAQGLGRGECEAAVTYLQARLRDDSWSAQAPLPREDALQLALAGANATAVQALVQRTVMLPAHTLLNANTSDASIVAATVGSVEPARLQALLGERDRGAGSSTAATSPTACT
;
A
#
# COMPACT_ATOMS: atom_id res chain seq x y z
N MET A 1 -17.75 0.62 -27.57
CA MET A 1 -17.55 0.74 -26.10
C MET A 1 -16.05 0.78 -25.84
N ARG A 2 -15.46 1.95 -25.57
CA ARG A 2 -14.02 2.07 -25.27
C ARG A 2 -13.79 1.61 -23.84
N ALA A 3 -13.07 0.50 -23.64
CA ALA A 3 -12.64 0.10 -22.31
C ALA A 3 -11.64 1.16 -21.81
N GLN A 4 -11.96 1.84 -20.71
CA GLN A 4 -10.99 2.68 -20.02
C GLN A 4 -9.87 1.77 -19.51
N LEU A 5 -8.66 1.97 -20.02
CA LEU A 5 -7.44 1.24 -19.66
C LEU A 5 -6.86 1.68 -18.30
N ALA A 6 -7.68 2.29 -17.44
CA ALA A 6 -7.23 2.81 -16.16
C ALA A 6 -7.18 1.70 -15.12
N THR A 7 -6.04 1.55 -14.44
CA THR A 7 -5.87 0.68 -13.27
C THR A 7 -6.61 1.31 -12.08
N VAL A 8 -7.92 1.08 -12.00
CA VAL A 8 -8.81 1.56 -10.93
C VAL A 8 -9.37 0.38 -10.13
N LEU A 9 -9.67 0.60 -8.85
CA LEU A 9 -10.18 -0.43 -7.92
C LEU A 9 -11.43 -1.18 -8.44
N GLN A 10 -12.30 -0.49 -9.18
CA GLN A 10 -13.54 -1.05 -9.75
C GLN A 10 -13.38 -1.55 -11.19
N GLY A 11 -12.15 -1.62 -11.71
CA GLY A 11 -11.89 -2.06 -13.07
C GLY A 11 -12.32 -3.52 -13.30
N ARG A 12 -12.67 -3.87 -14.54
CA ARG A 12 -13.07 -5.27 -14.89
C ARG A 12 -12.01 -6.30 -14.51
N TRP A 13 -10.75 -5.90 -14.44
CA TRP A 13 -9.62 -6.74 -14.02
C TRP A 13 -9.63 -7.08 -12.52
N ALA A 14 -10.24 -6.24 -11.68
CA ALA A 14 -10.27 -6.38 -10.22
C ALA A 14 -11.52 -7.13 -9.71
N GLN A 15 -12.50 -7.39 -10.58
CA GLN A 15 -13.70 -8.14 -10.23
C GLN A 15 -13.38 -9.63 -10.08
N PRO A 16 -13.95 -10.33 -9.07
CA PRO A 16 -13.75 -11.75 -8.90
C PRO A 16 -14.19 -12.55 -10.14
N LEU A 17 -13.33 -13.48 -10.58
CA LEU A 17 -13.64 -14.40 -11.66
C LEU A 17 -14.10 -15.73 -11.06
N GLN A 18 -15.26 -16.20 -11.52
CA GLN A 18 -15.73 -17.56 -11.26
C GLN A 18 -15.35 -18.45 -12.44
N LEU A 19 -14.48 -19.41 -12.20
CA LEU A 19 -14.07 -20.38 -13.22
C LEU A 19 -14.96 -21.62 -13.13
N GLN A 20 -15.45 -22.09 -14.27
CA GLN A 20 -16.10 -23.39 -14.37
C GLN A 20 -15.01 -24.47 -14.36
N ALA A 21 -14.58 -24.84 -13.16
CA ALA A 21 -13.62 -25.92 -12.92
C ALA A 21 -14.30 -27.07 -12.15
N PRO A 22 -13.76 -28.31 -12.18
CA PRO A 22 -14.30 -29.44 -11.44
C PRO A 22 -14.43 -29.21 -9.93
N LEU A 23 -13.67 -28.23 -9.40
CA LEU A 23 -13.75 -27.73 -8.03
C LEU A 23 -14.04 -26.22 -8.06
N PRO A 24 -14.74 -25.66 -7.07
CA PRO A 24 -14.98 -24.23 -6.99
C PRO A 24 -13.66 -23.47 -6.80
N VAL A 25 -13.34 -22.58 -7.74
CA VAL A 25 -12.16 -21.71 -7.69
C VAL A 25 -12.61 -20.25 -7.72
N HIS A 26 -12.17 -19.48 -6.74
CA HIS A 26 -12.35 -18.03 -6.68
C HIS A 26 -11.01 -17.36 -7.01
N LEU A 27 -11.00 -16.54 -8.06
CA LEU A 27 -9.78 -15.84 -8.49
C LEU A 27 -10.01 -14.32 -8.38
N GLN A 28 -9.07 -13.64 -7.74
CA GLN A 28 -9.06 -12.19 -7.61
C GLN A 28 -7.67 -11.66 -7.97
N LEU A 29 -7.62 -10.62 -8.81
CA LEU A 29 -6.40 -9.86 -9.03
C LEU A 29 -6.42 -8.61 -8.17
N VAL A 30 -5.31 -8.37 -7.48
CA VAL A 30 -5.11 -7.18 -6.65
C VAL A 30 -3.86 -6.46 -7.15
N ASP A 31 -3.94 -5.14 -7.24
CA ASP A 31 -2.77 -4.32 -7.49
C ASP A 31 -1.93 -4.21 -6.22
N ALA A 32 -0.78 -4.89 -6.21
CA ALA A 32 0.15 -4.87 -5.10
C ALA A 32 0.69 -3.45 -4.80
N GLN A 33 0.72 -2.54 -5.79
CA GLN A 33 1.14 -1.15 -5.59
C GLN A 33 0.07 -0.31 -4.88
N GLY A 34 -1.13 -0.85 -4.64
CA GLY A 34 -2.15 -0.24 -3.79
C GLY A 34 -1.91 -0.48 -2.28
N LEU A 35 -0.90 -1.27 -1.91
CA LEU A 35 -0.52 -1.55 -0.52
C LEU A 35 0.74 -0.78 -0.12
N PHE A 36 0.97 -0.60 1.19
CA PHE A 36 2.19 0.03 1.66
C PHE A 36 3.40 -0.88 1.43
N ASN A 37 4.34 -0.47 0.58
CA ASN A 37 5.56 -1.22 0.31
C ASN A 37 6.57 -1.00 1.45
N LEU A 38 6.86 -2.05 2.23
CA LEU A 38 7.83 -2.00 3.33
C LEU A 38 9.24 -1.59 2.88
N ARG A 39 9.62 -1.87 1.62
CA ARG A 39 10.91 -1.45 1.07
C ARG A 39 11.04 0.08 1.01
N ASN A 40 9.92 0.82 0.98
CA ASN A 40 9.94 2.28 1.02
C ASN A 40 10.42 2.85 2.36
N LEU A 41 10.49 2.06 3.43
CA LEU A 41 11.08 2.51 4.70
C LEU A 41 12.56 2.93 4.55
N LEU A 42 13.20 2.52 3.45
CA LEU A 42 14.49 3.00 3.01
C LEU A 42 14.40 3.63 1.61
N ARG A 43 15.18 4.68 1.40
CA ARG A 43 15.49 5.26 0.10
C ARG A 43 17.00 5.31 -0.05
N GLU A 44 17.52 4.62 -1.06
CA GLU A 44 18.97 4.53 -1.29
C GLU A 44 19.75 4.06 -0.04
N GLY A 45 19.18 3.08 0.68
CA GLY A 45 19.75 2.51 1.91
C GLY A 45 19.58 3.36 3.18
N ARG A 46 19.06 4.59 3.07
CA ARG A 46 18.84 5.52 4.20
C ARG A 46 17.38 5.53 4.63
N PRO A 47 17.06 5.80 5.91
CA PRO A 47 15.67 6.02 6.35
C PRO A 47 14.94 7.05 5.49
N ASP A 48 13.75 6.69 5.01
CA ASP A 48 12.83 7.65 4.37
C ASP A 48 11.84 8.14 5.42
N SER A 49 11.98 9.38 5.88
CA SER A 49 11.17 9.94 6.98
C SER A 49 9.68 10.01 6.64
N VAL A 50 9.32 10.22 5.37
CA VAL A 50 7.93 10.27 4.92
C VAL A 50 7.32 8.88 4.97
N ALA A 51 8.03 7.87 4.46
CA ALA A 51 7.57 6.49 4.51
C ALA A 51 7.50 5.95 5.95
N VAL A 52 8.46 6.33 6.80
CA VAL A 52 8.45 6.00 8.23
C VAL A 52 7.22 6.57 8.93
N ALA A 53 6.96 7.88 8.77
CA ALA A 53 5.79 8.51 9.35
C ALA A 53 4.49 7.84 8.86
N SER A 54 4.43 7.52 7.57
CA SER A 54 3.27 6.87 6.97
C SER A 54 3.03 5.46 7.52
N PHE A 55 4.10 4.66 7.68
CA PHE A 55 4.01 3.33 8.28
C PHE A 55 3.55 3.40 9.74
N VAL A 56 4.10 4.33 10.53
CA VAL A 56 3.69 4.51 11.93
C VAL A 56 2.21 4.85 12.00
N GLN A 57 1.72 5.77 11.17
CA GLN A 57 0.29 6.09 11.10
C GLN A 57 -0.55 4.86 10.72
N LEU A 58 -0.18 4.15 9.66
CA LEU A 58 -0.89 2.95 9.21
C LEU A 58 -0.96 1.87 10.30
N CYS A 59 0.17 1.63 10.98
CA CYS A 59 0.31 0.69 12.08
C CYS A 59 -0.56 1.07 13.27
N THR A 60 -0.51 2.32 13.71
CA THR A 60 -1.37 2.81 14.81
C THR A 60 -2.86 2.75 14.47
N ALA A 61 -3.24 2.95 13.20
CA ALA A 61 -4.63 2.82 12.75
C ALA A 61 -5.17 1.38 12.85
N GLN A 62 -4.31 0.37 12.99
CA GLN A 62 -4.73 -1.01 13.26
C GLN A 62 -4.94 -1.29 14.75
N GLY A 63 -4.70 -0.31 15.63
CA GLY A 63 -4.80 -0.46 17.09
C GLY A 63 -3.48 -0.84 17.78
N LEU A 64 -2.34 -0.72 17.08
CA LEU A 64 -1.01 -0.91 17.68
C LEU A 64 -0.53 0.38 18.35
N GLY A 65 0.25 0.24 19.42
CA GLY A 65 0.83 1.39 20.12
C GLY A 65 1.89 2.09 19.27
N ARG A 66 1.94 3.42 19.35
CA ARG A 66 2.91 4.23 18.57
C ARG A 66 4.36 3.79 18.80
N GLY A 67 4.74 3.52 20.05
CA GLY A 67 6.09 3.05 20.38
C GLY A 67 6.42 1.66 19.80
N GLU A 68 5.43 0.77 19.75
CA GLU A 68 5.57 -0.55 19.10
C GLU A 68 5.79 -0.38 17.59
N CYS A 69 5.03 0.51 16.95
CA CYS A 69 5.17 0.83 15.54
C CYS A 69 6.53 1.46 15.21
N GLU A 70 7.03 2.38 16.04
CA GLU A 70 8.35 3.00 15.87
C GLU A 70 9.48 1.97 16.05
N ALA A 71 9.38 1.09 17.06
CA ALA A 71 10.32 -0.02 17.25
C ALA A 71 10.31 -0.99 16.06
N ALA A 72 9.12 -1.30 15.53
CA ALA A 72 8.97 -2.14 14.35
C ALA A 72 9.64 -1.53 13.11
N VAL A 73 9.56 -0.21 12.91
CA VAL A 73 10.31 0.48 11.84
C VAL A 73 11.81 0.25 11.99
N THR A 74 12.35 0.43 13.20
CA THR A 74 13.78 0.22 13.46
C THR A 74 14.20 -1.21 13.11
N TYR A 75 13.43 -2.20 13.55
CA TYR A 75 13.66 -3.61 13.23
C TYR A 75 13.65 -3.87 11.71
N LEU A 76 12.61 -3.40 11.03
CA LEU A 76 12.43 -3.62 9.58
C LEU A 76 13.53 -2.94 8.77
N GLN A 77 13.92 -1.71 9.13
CA GLN A 77 15.03 -1.02 8.47
C GLN A 77 16.38 -1.73 8.67
N ALA A 78 16.65 -2.25 9.87
CA ALA A 78 17.86 -3.03 10.12
C ALA A 78 17.90 -4.27 9.22
N ARG A 79 16.78 -4.98 9.12
CA ARG A 79 16.63 -6.15 8.24
C ARG A 79 16.76 -5.79 6.76
N LEU A 80 16.19 -4.67 6.31
CA LEU A 80 16.23 -4.25 4.91
C LEU A 80 17.63 -3.83 4.45
N ARG A 81 18.47 -3.29 5.35
CA ARG A 81 19.86 -2.90 5.04
C ARG A 81 20.82 -4.07 4.91
N ASP A 82 20.51 -5.19 5.54
CA ASP A 82 21.39 -6.37 5.61
C ASP A 82 21.50 -7.12 4.27
N ASP A 83 20.83 -6.65 3.19
CA ASP A 83 20.75 -7.25 1.84
C ASP A 83 20.38 -8.76 1.80
N SER A 84 20.13 -9.37 2.95
CA SER A 84 19.74 -10.75 3.19
C SER A 84 18.35 -11.06 2.64
N TRP A 85 17.57 -10.03 2.28
CA TRP A 85 16.35 -10.17 1.47
C TRP A 85 16.64 -10.58 0.02
N SER A 86 17.90 -10.64 -0.41
CA SER A 86 18.31 -11.21 -1.71
C SER A 86 19.15 -12.50 -1.59
N ALA A 87 19.89 -12.71 -0.50
CA ALA A 87 20.95 -13.74 -0.44
C ALA A 87 20.78 -14.83 0.64
N GLN A 88 19.95 -14.66 1.68
CA GLN A 88 19.74 -15.68 2.70
C GLN A 88 18.25 -15.77 3.04
N ALA A 89 17.56 -16.74 2.41
CA ALA A 89 16.14 -17.09 2.60
C ALA A 89 15.32 -15.96 3.25
N PRO A 90 14.88 -14.96 2.45
CA PRO A 90 14.21 -13.77 2.97
C PRO A 90 13.08 -14.21 3.89
N LEU A 91 13.09 -13.75 5.14
CA LEU A 91 11.94 -13.97 6.01
C LEU A 91 10.71 -13.46 5.25
N PRO A 92 9.67 -14.30 5.06
CA PRO A 92 8.40 -13.85 4.52
C PRO A 92 7.98 -12.55 5.21
N ARG A 93 7.42 -11.62 4.43
CA ARG A 93 6.94 -10.32 4.93
C ARG A 93 6.10 -10.44 6.20
N GLU A 94 5.29 -11.49 6.29
CA GLU A 94 4.42 -11.80 7.42
C GLU A 94 5.24 -12.10 8.67
N ASP A 95 6.22 -13.01 8.57
CA ASP A 95 7.13 -13.36 9.66
C ASP A 95 7.96 -12.15 10.12
N ALA A 96 8.39 -11.30 9.19
CA ALA A 96 9.13 -10.07 9.52
C ALA A 96 8.29 -9.11 10.36
N LEU A 97 7.00 -8.93 10.03
CA LEU A 97 6.08 -8.09 10.80
C LEU A 97 5.70 -8.73 12.14
N GLN A 98 5.49 -10.05 12.19
CA GLN A 98 5.23 -10.77 13.44
C GLN A 98 6.41 -10.66 14.42
N LEU A 99 7.64 -10.76 13.92
CA LEU A 99 8.85 -10.58 14.73
C LEU A 99 9.04 -9.12 15.15
N ALA A 100 8.78 -8.16 14.26
CA ALA A 100 8.92 -6.73 14.56
C ALA A 100 7.92 -6.24 15.63
N LEU A 101 6.75 -6.88 15.70
CA LEU A 101 5.65 -6.57 16.61
C LEU A 101 5.38 -7.72 17.59
N ALA A 102 6.43 -8.44 17.98
CA ALA A 102 6.30 -9.56 18.90
C ALA A 102 5.69 -9.12 20.24
N GLY A 103 4.64 -9.81 20.68
CA GLY A 103 3.89 -9.47 21.90
C GLY A 103 2.76 -8.47 21.70
N ALA A 104 2.63 -7.86 20.51
CA ALA A 104 1.51 -6.98 20.18
C ALA A 104 0.23 -7.78 19.88
N ASN A 105 -0.90 -7.06 19.76
CA ASN A 105 -2.19 -7.66 19.43
C ASN A 105 -2.15 -8.39 18.06
N ALA A 106 -2.32 -9.70 18.06
CA ALA A 106 -2.23 -10.54 16.85
C ALA A 106 -3.24 -10.15 15.75
N THR A 107 -4.45 -9.74 16.12
CA THR A 107 -5.47 -9.28 15.16
C THR A 107 -5.04 -7.99 14.49
N ALA A 108 -4.45 -7.06 15.25
CA ALA A 108 -3.93 -5.80 14.72
C ALA A 108 -2.71 -6.03 13.80
N VAL A 109 -1.80 -6.94 14.19
CA VAL A 109 -0.68 -7.35 13.34
C VAL A 109 -1.18 -7.98 12.04
N GLN A 110 -2.18 -8.85 12.09
CA GLN A 110 -2.77 -9.46 10.88
C GLN A 110 -3.43 -8.41 9.97
N ALA A 111 -4.10 -7.41 10.55
CA ALA A 111 -4.69 -6.31 9.79
C ALA A 111 -3.61 -5.43 9.11
N LEU A 112 -2.45 -5.24 9.76
CA LEU A 112 -1.29 -4.56 9.17
C LEU A 112 -0.63 -5.40 8.07
N VAL A 113 -0.55 -6.72 8.27
CA VAL A 113 -0.09 -7.68 7.27
C VAL A 113 -0.95 -7.57 6.00
N GLN A 114 -2.27 -7.46 6.09
CA GLN A 114 -3.11 -7.32 4.90
C GLN A 114 -2.97 -5.98 4.17
N ARG A 115 -2.34 -4.97 4.80
CA ARG A 115 -2.19 -3.61 4.26
C ARG A 115 -0.78 -3.30 3.77
N THR A 116 0.14 -4.27 3.86
CA THR A 116 1.54 -4.11 3.52
C THR A 116 1.99 -5.13 2.48
N VAL A 117 2.97 -4.74 1.68
CA VAL A 117 3.60 -5.58 0.67
C VAL A 117 5.12 -5.41 0.73
N MET A 118 5.85 -6.34 0.12
CA MET A 118 7.27 -6.19 -0.15
C MET A 118 7.47 -6.29 -1.66
N LEU A 119 7.72 -5.15 -2.32
CA LEU A 119 8.04 -5.13 -3.76
C LEU A 119 9.57 -5.06 -3.95
N PRO A 120 10.11 -5.46 -5.12
CA PRO A 120 11.56 -5.53 -5.34
C PRO A 120 12.27 -4.18 -5.27
N ALA A 121 11.58 -3.10 -5.60
CA ALA A 121 12.10 -1.74 -5.62
C ALA A 121 11.27 -0.81 -4.74
N HIS A 122 11.79 0.40 -4.48
CA HIS A 122 10.98 1.49 -3.96
C HIS A 122 9.89 1.84 -4.99
N THR A 123 8.64 1.95 -4.55
CA THR A 123 7.49 2.20 -5.44
C THR A 123 6.57 3.26 -4.86
N LEU A 124 6.00 4.12 -5.71
CA LEU A 124 4.90 4.99 -5.30
C LEU A 124 3.65 4.16 -5.02
N LEU A 125 2.82 4.65 -4.08
CA LEU A 125 1.49 4.09 -3.81
C LEU A 125 0.56 4.44 -4.97
N ASN A 126 -0.10 3.44 -5.55
CA ASN A 126 -1.15 3.67 -6.53
C ASN A 126 -2.45 4.06 -5.82
N ALA A 127 -2.70 5.36 -5.70
CA ALA A 127 -3.90 5.89 -5.07
C ALA A 127 -5.22 5.51 -5.79
N ASN A 128 -5.18 5.04 -7.05
CA ASN A 128 -6.39 4.62 -7.76
C ASN A 128 -6.89 3.22 -7.33
N THR A 129 -6.02 2.41 -6.73
CA THR A 129 -6.29 1.03 -6.28
C THR A 129 -6.11 0.86 -4.77
N SER A 130 -5.48 1.82 -4.09
CA SER A 130 -5.25 1.76 -2.65
C SER A 130 -6.53 1.99 -1.85
N ASP A 131 -6.66 1.28 -0.72
CA ASP A 131 -7.72 1.51 0.26
C ASP A 131 -7.63 2.93 0.85
N ALA A 132 -8.78 3.53 1.14
CA ALA A 132 -8.88 4.88 1.69
C ALA A 132 -8.03 5.09 2.96
N SER A 133 -7.97 4.10 3.84
CA SER A 133 -7.18 4.16 5.08
C SER A 133 -5.67 4.15 4.82
N ILE A 134 -5.21 3.44 3.80
CA ILE A 134 -3.79 3.43 3.40
C ILE A 134 -3.43 4.75 2.74
N VAL A 135 -4.30 5.29 1.89
CA VAL A 135 -4.11 6.63 1.32
C VAL A 135 -4.04 7.67 2.44
N ALA A 136 -4.98 7.64 3.40
CA ALA A 136 -4.98 8.56 4.53
C ALA A 136 -3.74 8.47 5.42
N ALA A 137 -3.16 7.28 5.58
CA ALA A 137 -1.92 7.09 6.32
C ALA A 137 -0.67 7.53 5.54
N THR A 138 -0.76 7.72 4.22
CA THR A 138 0.40 8.04 3.36
C THR A 138 0.38 9.46 2.82
N VAL A 139 -0.81 10.07 2.69
CA VAL A 139 -0.93 11.49 2.43
C VAL A 139 -0.70 12.24 3.75
N GLY A 140 0.27 13.16 3.76
CA GLY A 140 0.60 13.94 4.95
C GLY A 140 -0.53 14.92 5.34
N SER A 141 -0.21 16.21 5.47
CA SER A 141 -1.16 17.25 5.91
C SER A 141 -2.23 17.59 4.85
N VAL A 142 -3.06 16.63 4.47
CA VAL A 142 -4.31 16.86 3.75
C VAL A 142 -5.43 16.94 4.79
N GLU A 143 -6.29 17.95 4.65
CA GLU A 143 -7.46 18.07 5.52
C GLU A 143 -8.38 16.83 5.35
N PRO A 144 -8.79 16.15 6.44
CA PRO A 144 -9.51 14.88 6.34
C PRO A 144 -10.78 14.92 5.49
N ALA A 145 -11.58 15.99 5.58
CA ALA A 145 -12.82 16.10 4.80
C ALA A 145 -12.51 16.26 3.30
N ARG A 146 -11.48 17.03 2.93
CA ARG A 146 -10.99 17.13 1.55
C ARG A 146 -10.51 15.77 1.03
N LEU A 147 -9.75 15.02 1.83
CA LEU A 147 -9.31 13.69 1.43
C LEU A 147 -10.49 12.74 1.22
N GLN A 148 -11.46 12.73 2.13
CA GLN A 148 -12.68 11.92 2.01
C GLN A 148 -13.50 12.29 0.77
N ALA A 149 -13.62 13.60 0.46
CA ALA A 149 -14.29 14.06 -0.74
C ALA A 149 -13.62 13.53 -2.02
N LEU A 150 -12.29 13.64 -2.11
CA LEU A 150 -11.51 13.14 -3.26
C LEU A 150 -11.60 11.62 -3.42
N LEU A 151 -11.53 10.87 -2.32
CA LEU A 151 -11.69 9.41 -2.34
C LEU A 151 -13.12 9.00 -2.72
N GLY A 152 -14.12 9.73 -2.23
CA GLY A 152 -15.51 9.51 -2.61
C GLY A 152 -15.80 9.83 -4.09
N GLU A 153 -15.12 10.82 -4.68
CA GLU A 153 -15.17 11.09 -6.12
C GLU A 153 -14.49 9.98 -6.93
N ARG A 154 -13.32 9.51 -6.48
CA ARG A 154 -12.59 8.39 -7.07
C ARG A 154 -13.45 7.13 -7.11
N ASP A 155 -14.05 6.76 -5.99
CA ASP A 155 -14.80 5.49 -5.85
C ASP A 155 -16.09 5.47 -6.67
N ARG A 156 -16.67 6.65 -6.94
CA ARG A 156 -17.80 6.82 -7.87
C ARG A 156 -17.39 6.76 -9.36
N GLY A 157 -16.11 6.59 -9.67
CA GLY A 157 -15.60 6.52 -11.04
C GLY A 157 -15.47 7.88 -11.74
N ALA A 158 -15.52 8.99 -10.99
CA ALA A 158 -15.39 10.34 -11.54
C ALA A 158 -13.93 10.77 -11.80
N GLY A 159 -12.95 9.91 -11.49
CA GLY A 159 -11.53 10.16 -11.72
C GLY A 159 -11.13 10.02 -13.20
N SER A 160 -11.70 10.83 -14.08
CA SER A 160 -11.24 10.97 -15.47
C SER A 160 -10.21 12.09 -15.58
N SER A 161 -8.96 11.73 -15.87
CA SER A 161 -7.97 12.52 -16.60
C SER A 161 -7.77 14.00 -16.19
N THR A 162 -6.79 14.27 -15.35
CA THR A 162 -6.05 15.55 -15.34
C THR A 162 -4.56 15.32 -15.60
N ALA A 163 -4.26 14.67 -16.73
CA ALA A 163 -2.96 14.78 -17.39
C ALA A 163 -3.15 14.66 -18.91
N ALA A 164 -4.02 15.49 -19.47
CA ALA A 164 -3.96 15.87 -20.87
C ALA A 164 -3.62 17.35 -20.90
N THR A 165 -2.33 17.62 -20.98
CA THR A 165 -1.75 18.95 -21.20
C THR A 165 -2.46 19.60 -22.38
N SER A 166 -3.03 20.79 -22.15
CA SER A 166 -3.53 21.66 -23.22
C SER A 166 -2.45 21.84 -24.30
N PRO A 167 -2.73 21.63 -25.60
CA PRO A 167 -1.87 22.17 -26.62
C PRO A 167 -2.16 23.68 -26.68
N THR A 168 -1.19 24.48 -26.24
CA THR A 168 -1.12 25.90 -26.57
C THR A 168 -1.26 26.04 -28.08
N ALA A 169 -2.32 26.68 -28.53
CA ALA A 169 -2.43 27.15 -29.90
C ALA A 169 -1.43 28.30 -30.07
N CYS A 170 -0.40 28.09 -30.88
CA CYS A 170 0.34 29.19 -31.48
C CYS A 170 -0.28 29.50 -32.84
N THR A 171 -0.88 30.69 -32.94
CA THR A 171 -1.05 31.47 -34.17
C THR A 171 0.28 31.87 -34.77
#